data_AF-A0A3B0VQP9-F1
#
_entry.id   AF-A0A3B0VQP9-F1
#
_cell.length_a   1.000
_cell.length_b   1.000
_cell.length_c   1.000
_cell.angle_alpha   90.00
_cell.angle_beta   90.00
_cell.angle_gamma   90.00
#
_symmetry.space_group_name_H-M   'P 1'
#
loop_
_entity.id
_entity.type
_entity.pdbx_description
1 polymer ?
#
loop_
_entity_poly.entity_id
_entity_poly.type
_entity_poly.pdbx_seq_one_letter_code
_entity_poly.pdbx_strand_id
1 'polypeptide(L)' 'MLAVGVDMIETIRIERGIARHGDRFLNRFYTEQEQVYCNGRIPSLAGRFAIKEAVGKAFGTGIGDVSWTDIEVI' A
#
# COMPACT_ATOMS: atom_id res chain seq x y z
N MET A 1 13.89 -5.34 19.60
CA MET A 1 13.02 -4.26 20.12
C MET A 1 11.69 -4.36 19.39
N LEU A 2 10.56 -4.35 20.09
CA LEU A 2 9.24 -4.28 19.45
C LEU A 2 8.90 -2.80 19.19
N ALA A 3 8.47 -2.47 17.99
CA ALA A 3 8.13 -1.11 17.58
C ALA A 3 6.75 -1.09 16.90
N VAL A 4 6.12 0.08 16.88
CA VAL A 4 4.79 0.30 16.30
C VAL A 4 4.91 1.37 15.22
N GLY A 5 4.29 1.13 14.07
CA GLY A 5 4.12 2.12 13.02
C GLY A 5 2.64 2.40 12.79
N VAL A 6 2.34 3.66 12.47
CA VAL A 6 0.98 4.14 12.16
C VAL A 6 1.05 5.00 10.90
N ASP A 7 0.04 4.88 10.05
CA ASP A 7 -0.10 5.71 8.87
C ASP A 7 -1.57 6.01 8.58
N MET A 8 -1.81 7.11 7.86
CA MET A 8 -3.13 7.54 7.42
C MET A 8 -3.00 8.06 5.98
N ILE A 9 -3.96 7.68 5.14
CA ILE A 9 -4.01 8.14 3.75
C ILE A 9 -5.41 8.57 3.35
N GLU A 10 -5.49 9.64 2.58
CA GLU A 10 -6.72 10.03 1.92
C GLU A 10 -6.97 9.13 0.71
N THR A 11 -8.17 8.53 0.63
CA THR A 11 -8.56 7.65 -0.48
C THR A 11 -8.44 8.32 -1.85
N ILE A 12 -8.71 9.62 -1.91
CA ILE A 12 -8.59 10.44 -3.14
C ILE A 12 -7.17 10.46 -3.71
N ARG A 13 -6.13 10.29 -2.87
CA ARG A 13 -4.74 10.22 -3.36
C ARG A 13 -4.48 8.95 -4.15
N ILE A 14 -5.04 7.83 -3.69
CA ILE A 14 -4.96 6.55 -4.39
C ILE A 14 -5.77 6.58 -5.68
N GLU A 15 -6.99 7.12 -5.62
CA GLU A 15 -7.83 7.31 -6.80
C GLU A 15 -7.10 8.12 -7.89
N ARG A 16 -6.54 9.28 -7.53
CA ARG A 16 -5.79 10.13 -8.47
C ARG A 16 -4.54 9.45 -8.99
N GLY A 17 -3.84 8.69 -8.15
CA GLY A 17 -2.66 7.92 -8.54
C GLY A 17 -2.99 6.88 -9.61
N ILE A 18 -4.06 6.12 -9.39
CA ILE A 18 -4.56 5.12 -10.34
C ILE A 18 -5.06 5.80 -11.61
N ALA A 19 -5.85 6.88 -11.51
CA ALA A 19 -6.35 7.61 -12.68
C ALA A 19 -5.21 8.16 -13.56
N ARG A 20 -4.09 8.58 -12.96
CA ARG A 20 -2.94 9.14 -13.67
C ARG A 20 -2.03 8.08 -14.30
N HIS A 21 -1.89 6.93 -13.67
CA HIS A 21 -0.84 5.96 -14.01
C HIS A 21 -1.35 4.55 -14.36
N GLY A 22 -2.64 4.29 -14.19
CA GLY A 22 -3.29 3.00 -14.46
C GLY A 22 -2.59 1.83 -13.77
N ASP A 23 -2.40 0.74 -14.50
CA ASP A 23 -1.81 -0.50 -14.01
C ASP A 23 -0.38 -0.32 -13.49
N ARG A 24 0.36 0.70 -13.97
CA ARG A 24 1.70 1.00 -13.44
C ARG A 24 1.65 1.42 -11.97
N PHE A 25 0.59 2.11 -11.55
CA PHE A 25 0.37 2.39 -10.14
C PHE A 25 0.10 1.09 -9.38
N LEU A 26 -0.83 0.30 -9.88
CA LEU A 26 -1.28 -0.92 -9.21
C LEU A 26 -0.12 -1.89 -9.00
N ASN A 27 0.62 -2.19 -10.07
CA ASN A 27 1.74 -3.13 -10.08
C ASN A 27 2.96 -2.64 -9.29
N ARG A 28 3.03 -1.34 -8.99
CA ARG A 28 4.10 -0.79 -8.14
C ARG A 28 3.83 -0.98 -6.65
N PHE A 29 2.57 -0.88 -6.24
CA PHE A 29 2.21 -0.76 -4.82
C PHE A 29 1.51 -2.00 -4.26
N TYR A 30 0.91 -2.84 -5.11
CA TYR A 30 0.07 -3.96 -4.69
C TYR A 30 0.52 -5.27 -5.34
N THR A 31 0.50 -6.36 -4.55
CA THR A 31 0.68 -7.71 -5.08
C THR A 31 -0.53 -8.11 -5.94
N GLU A 32 -0.38 -9.14 -6.77
CA GLU A 32 -1.49 -9.63 -7.60
C GLU A 32 -2.69 -10.07 -6.75
N GLN A 33 -2.45 -10.73 -5.61
CA GLN A 33 -3.53 -11.16 -4.71
C GLN A 33 -4.25 -9.97 -4.08
N GLU A 34 -3.55 -8.91 -3.71
CA GLU A 34 -4.16 -7.69 -3.18
C GLU A 34 -5.04 -7.02 -4.23
N GLN A 35 -4.60 -6.97 -5.49
CA GLN A 35 -5.39 -6.41 -6.59
C GLN A 35 -6.68 -7.22 -6.79
N VAL A 36 -6.58 -8.55 -6.81
CA VAL A 36 -7.74 -9.45 -6.90
C VAL A 36 -8.69 -9.26 -5.72
N TYR A 37 -8.15 -9.25 -4.49
CA TYR A 37 -8.96 -9.09 -3.28
C TYR A 37 -9.68 -7.75 -3.22
N CYS A 38 -8.98 -6.67 -3.58
CA CYS A 38 -9.57 -5.34 -3.59
C CYS A 38 -10.66 -5.20 -4.65
N ASN A 39 -10.51 -5.90 -5.79
CA ASN A 39 -11.45 -5.89 -6.90
C ASN A 39 -11.82 -4.45 -7.32
N GLY A 40 -10.79 -3.60 -7.47
CA GLY A 40 -10.93 -2.19 -7.86
C GLY A 40 -11.50 -1.24 -6.78
N ARG A 41 -11.83 -1.72 -5.58
CA ARG A 41 -12.36 -0.86 -4.50
C ARG A 41 -11.27 0.06 -3.95
N ILE A 42 -11.36 1.35 -4.28
CA ILE A 42 -10.39 2.38 -3.84
C ILE A 42 -10.18 2.42 -2.32
N PRO A 43 -11.21 2.38 -1.45
CA PRO A 43 -10.99 2.38 -0.01
C PRO A 43 -10.16 1.17 0.47
N SER A 44 -10.34 0.00 -0.15
CA SER A 44 -9.60 -1.22 0.17
C SER A 44 -8.13 -1.13 -0.24
N LEU A 45 -7.85 -0.53 -1.40
CA LEU A 45 -6.50 -0.25 -1.88
C LEU A 45 -5.80 0.81 -1.01
N ALA A 46 -6.52 1.83 -0.56
CA ALA A 46 -5.99 2.85 0.33
C ALA A 46 -5.63 2.31 1.70
N GLY A 47 -6.47 1.47 2.30
CA GLY A 47 -6.16 0.82 3.57
C GLY A 47 -4.87 -0.01 3.50
N ARG A 48 -4.66 -0.74 2.41
CA ARG A 48 -3.44 -1.55 2.20
C ARG A 48 -2.20 -0.70 2.03
N PHE A 49 -2.32 0.41 1.29
CA PHE A 49 -1.22 1.36 1.15
C PHE A 49 -0.78 1.88 2.53
N ALA A 50 -1.74 2.31 3.35
CA ALA A 50 -1.46 2.80 4.71
C ALA A 50 -0.87 1.69 5.61
N ILE A 51 -1.36 0.45 5.52
CA ILE A 51 -0.80 -0.67 6.29
C ILE A 51 0.65 -0.94 5.88
N LYS A 52 0.97 -0.94 4.57
CA LYS A 52 2.35 -1.14 4.08
C LYS A 52 3.30 -0.06 4.61
N GLU A 53 2.88 1.20 4.58
CA GLU A 53 3.62 2.32 5.18
C GLU A 53 3.79 2.15 6.70
N ALA A 54 2.73 1.76 7.41
CA ALA A 54 2.76 1.51 8.85
C ALA A 54 3.74 0.37 9.20
N VAL A 55 3.78 -0.70 8.40
CA VAL A 55 4.74 -1.80 8.57
C VAL A 55 6.17 -1.32 8.32
N GLY A 56 6.42 -0.56 7.24
CA GLY A 56 7.74 0.03 6.97
C GLY A 56 8.25 0.90 8.12
N LYS A 57 7.35 1.68 8.75
CA LYS A 57 7.68 2.47 9.95
C LYS A 57 7.98 1.59 11.17
N ALA A 58 7.20 0.52 11.38
CA ALA A 58 7.42 -0.42 12.48
C ALA A 58 8.76 -1.15 12.35
N PHE A 59 9.20 -1.44 11.12
CA PHE A 59 10.52 -2.03 10.87
C PHE A 59 11.68 -1.05 11.04
N GLY A 60 11.41 0.26 11.07
CA GLY A 60 12.43 1.30 11.21
C GLY A 60 13.26 1.55 9.94
N THR A 61 12.93 0.88 8.84
CA THR A 61 13.58 1.04 7.52
C THR A 61 12.82 2.02 6.63
N GLY A 62 11.50 2.15 6.84
CA GLY A 62 10.60 2.76 5.86
C GLY A 62 10.47 1.92 4.59
N ILE A 63 9.86 2.51 3.57
CA ILE A 63 9.79 1.94 2.22
C ILE A 63 11.03 2.35 1.42
N GLY A 64 11.71 1.37 0.82
CA GLY A 64 12.99 1.54 0.13
C GLY A 64 13.83 0.29 0.27
N ASP A 65 14.32 0.04 1.49
CA ASP A 65 14.99 -1.22 1.85
C ASP A 65 14.02 -2.41 1.83
N VAL A 66 12.75 -2.13 2.16
CA VAL A 66 11.62 -3.04 1.95
C VAL A 66 10.78 -2.49 0.81
N SER A 67 10.50 -3.35 -0.17
CA SER A 67 9.66 -3.01 -1.32
C SER A 67 8.18 -3.01 -0.92
N TRP A 68 7.36 -2.27 -1.68
CA TRP A 68 5.91 -2.26 -1.47
C TRP A 68 5.26 -3.64 -1.57
N THR A 69 5.84 -4.53 -2.39
CA THR A 69 5.33 -5.87 -2.67
C THR A 69 5.94 -6.95 -1.77
N ASP A 70 6.91 -6.60 -0.92
CA ASP A 70 7.44 -7.52 0.11
C ASP A 70 6.45 -7.69 1.28
N ILE A 71 5.52 -6.74 1.42
CA ILE A 71 4.46 -6.74 2.43
C ILE A 71 3.15 -7.07 1.70
N GLU A 72 2.43 -8.09 2.13
CA GLU A 72 1.12 -8.46 1.57
C GLU A 72 0.01 -8.38 2.63
N VAL A 73 -1.14 -7.82 2.23
CA VAL A 73 -2.30 -7.62 3.11
C VAL A 73 -3.58 -8.11 2.43
N ILE A 74 -4.09 -9.28 2.84
CA ILE A 74 -5.30 -9.92 2.31
C ILE A 74 -6.48 -9.70 3.27
#